data_AF-A0A4P9WG26-F1
#
_entry.id   AF-A0A4P9WG26-F1
#
_cell.length_a   1.000
_cell.length_b   1.000
_cell.length_c   1.000
_cell.angle_alpha   90.00
_cell.angle_beta   90.00
_cell.angle_gamma   90.00
#
_symmetry.space_group_name_H-M   'P 1'
#
loop_
_entity.id
_entity.type
_entity.pdbx_description
1 polymer ?
#
loop_
_entity_poly.entity_id
_entity_poly.type
_entity_poly.pdbx_seq_one_letter_code
_entity_poly.pdbx_strand_id
1 'polypeptide(L)'
;DAGVSLIPAVEVWRESLGPWEDPWFSRFVPGYRTLSPTELPENTACGIAYQTISFNVPKFMRFLQTRFLQMGGRIEKRDVAHIDDIVGDHIDCVVNCSGIGARTLGGVMDMTVFPTRGQIVIVNAPRV
;
A
#
# COMPACT_ATOMS: atom_id res chain seq x y z
N ASP A 1 -0.99 -19.68 3.34
CA ASP A 1 -1.93 -18.54 3.24
C ASP A 1 -1.14 -17.24 3.44
N ALA A 2 -1.23 -16.32 2.47
CA ALA A 2 -0.48 -15.05 2.45
C ALA A 2 -1.20 -13.89 3.18
N GLY A 3 -2.40 -14.09 3.71
CA GLY A 3 -3.17 -13.01 4.34
C GLY A 3 -3.73 -12.00 3.33
N VAL A 4 -4.07 -12.48 2.14
CA VAL A 4 -4.62 -11.69 1.04
C VAL A 4 -6.01 -12.22 0.73
N SER A 5 -7.00 -11.33 0.68
CA SER A 5 -8.39 -11.69 0.42
C SER A 5 -9.00 -10.75 -0.61
N LEU A 6 -9.77 -11.31 -1.55
CA LEU A 6 -10.65 -10.52 -2.40
C LEU A 6 -11.91 -10.15 -1.60
N ILE A 7 -12.24 -8.87 -1.53
CA ILE A 7 -13.38 -8.34 -0.79
C ILE A 7 -14.20 -7.39 -1.66
N PRO A 8 -15.52 -7.28 -1.47
CA PRO A 8 -16.27 -6.15 -1.99
C PRO A 8 -15.84 -4.87 -1.29
N ALA A 9 -15.74 -3.77 -2.04
CA ALA A 9 -15.48 -2.44 -1.52
C ALA A 9 -16.57 -1.47 -2.00
N VAL A 10 -16.91 -0.55 -1.11
CA VAL A 10 -17.76 0.60 -1.39
C VAL A 10 -17.02 1.84 -0.91
N GLU A 11 -16.81 2.78 -1.83
CA GLU A 11 -16.24 4.08 -1.52
C GLU A 11 -17.30 5.15 -1.77
N VAL A 12 -17.47 6.04 -0.80
CA VAL A 12 -18.47 7.12 -0.84
C VAL A 12 -17.82 8.43 -0.47
N TRP A 13 -18.26 9.50 -1.13
CA TRP A 13 -17.79 10.85 -0.88
C TRP A 13 -18.97 11.73 -0.48
N ARG A 14 -18.73 12.60 0.50
CA ARG A 14 -19.73 13.56 0.97
C ARG A 14 -20.02 14.65 -0.07
N GLU A 15 -19.00 15.05 -0.80
CA GLU A 15 -19.05 16.14 -1.77
C GLU A 15 -18.84 15.59 -3.17
N SER A 16 -19.49 16.22 -4.15
CA SER A 16 -19.24 15.90 -5.56
C SER A 16 -17.86 16.41 -5.96
N LEU A 17 -17.04 15.54 -6.55
CA LEU A 17 -15.70 15.86 -7.03
C LEU A 17 -15.70 16.61 -8.39
N GLY A 18 -16.86 17.05 -8.88
CA GLY A 18 -17.03 17.65 -10.20
C GLY A 18 -17.82 16.73 -11.14
N PRO A 19 -17.73 16.91 -12.48
CA PRO A 19 -18.24 15.92 -13.42
C PRO A 19 -17.56 14.57 -13.13
N TRP A 20 -18.36 13.52 -13.00
CA TRP A 20 -17.83 12.22 -12.63
C TRP A 20 -16.97 11.65 -13.75
N GLU A 21 -15.70 11.41 -13.44
CA GLU A 21 -14.77 10.64 -14.27
C GLU A 21 -14.43 9.36 -13.53
N ASP A 22 -14.48 8.24 -14.25
CA ASP A 22 -14.09 6.96 -13.66
C ASP A 22 -12.63 7.01 -13.22
N PRO A 23 -12.30 6.53 -12.00
CA PRO A 23 -10.94 6.54 -11.51
C PRO A 23 -10.06 5.67 -12.40
N TRP A 24 -8.76 5.99 -12.43
CA TRP A 24 -7.77 5.31 -13.28
C TRP A 24 -7.76 3.78 -13.11
N PHE A 25 -8.19 3.28 -11.94
CA PHE A 25 -8.20 1.85 -11.61
C PHE A 25 -9.48 1.11 -12.01
N SER A 26 -10.54 1.81 -12.41
CA SER A 26 -11.87 1.26 -12.72
C SER A 26 -11.83 0.04 -13.64
N ARG A 27 -11.02 0.10 -14.71
CA ARG A 27 -10.86 -0.99 -15.70
C ARG A 27 -10.09 -2.21 -15.19
N PHE A 28 -9.37 -2.09 -14.07
CA PHE A 28 -8.54 -3.16 -13.53
C PHE A 28 -9.24 -3.92 -12.39
N VAL A 29 -10.30 -3.35 -11.82
CA VAL A 29 -11.01 -3.95 -10.70
C VAL A 29 -12.30 -4.62 -11.17
N PRO A 30 -12.56 -5.88 -10.77
CA PRO A 30 -13.78 -6.57 -11.15
C PRO A 30 -15.02 -5.88 -10.57
N GLY A 31 -16.10 -5.85 -11.36
CA GLY A 31 -17.40 -5.38 -10.89
C GLY A 31 -17.48 -3.89 -10.59
N TYR A 32 -16.58 -3.08 -11.16
CA TYR A 32 -16.64 -1.62 -11.04
C TYR A 32 -17.96 -1.06 -11.54
N ARG A 33 -18.58 -0.19 -10.73
CA ARG A 33 -19.75 0.61 -11.09
C ARG A 33 -19.89 1.81 -10.18
N THR A 34 -20.55 2.85 -10.67
CA THR A 34 -21.08 3.95 -9.86
C THR A 34 -22.32 3.48 -9.08
N LEU A 35 -22.47 3.96 -7.85
CA LEU A 35 -23.66 3.73 -7.04
C LEU A 35 -24.82 4.61 -7.54
N SER A 36 -26.03 4.05 -7.57
CA SER A 36 -27.23 4.84 -7.82
C SER A 36 -27.60 5.69 -6.60
N PRO A 37 -28.39 6.76 -6.75
CA PRO A 37 -28.81 7.59 -5.62
C PRO A 37 -29.53 6.83 -4.49
N THR A 38 -30.17 5.68 -4.79
CA THR A 38 -30.87 4.85 -3.79
C THR A 38 -29.93 3.94 -3.01
N GLU A 39 -28.72 3.70 -3.50
CA GLU A 39 -27.69 2.90 -2.82
C GLU A 39 -26.78 3.75 -1.92
N LEU A 40 -26.84 5.07 -2.08
CA LEU A 40 -26.01 6.02 -1.35
C LEU A 40 -26.45 6.13 0.12
N PRO A 41 -25.53 6.03 1.08
CA PRO A 41 -25.82 6.37 2.48
C PRO A 41 -26.25 7.83 2.62
N GLU A 42 -26.98 8.13 3.70
CA GLU A 42 -27.36 9.50 4.02
C GLU A 42 -26.14 10.44 4.08
N ASN A 43 -26.31 11.66 3.55
CA ASN A 43 -25.26 12.69 3.49
C ASN A 43 -24.04 12.32 2.63
N THR A 44 -24.24 11.52 1.58
CA THR A 44 -23.22 11.26 0.55
C THR A 44 -23.70 11.75 -0.82
N ALA A 45 -22.78 12.30 -1.61
CA ALA A 45 -23.08 12.87 -2.93
C ALA A 45 -22.87 11.86 -4.06
N CYS A 46 -21.86 10.99 -3.94
CA CYS A 46 -21.53 9.99 -4.92
C CYS A 46 -20.76 8.81 -4.29
N GLY A 47 -20.66 7.71 -5.03
CA GLY A 47 -19.90 6.55 -4.61
C GLY A 47 -19.70 5.52 -5.72
N ILE A 48 -18.79 4.60 -5.47
CA ILE A 48 -18.48 3.47 -6.35
C ILE A 48 -18.49 2.17 -5.57
N ALA A 49 -18.77 1.08 -6.27
CA ALA A 49 -18.63 -0.28 -5.77
C ALA A 49 -17.77 -1.10 -6.73
N TYR A 50 -16.92 -1.95 -6.18
CA TYR A 50 -16.04 -2.84 -6.94
C TYR A 50 -15.47 -3.96 -6.05
N GLN A 51 -14.83 -4.97 -6.64
CA GLN A 51 -14.06 -5.96 -5.88
C GLN A 51 -12.59 -5.53 -5.80
N THR A 52 -12.04 -5.54 -4.58
CA THR A 52 -10.65 -5.15 -4.31
C THR A 52 -9.94 -6.20 -3.46
N ILE A 53 -8.65 -5.97 -3.23
CA ILE A 53 -7.80 -6.85 -2.42
C ILE A 53 -7.53 -6.19 -1.08
N SER A 54 -7.80 -6.92 0.00
CA SER A 54 -7.39 -6.54 1.35
C SER A 54 -6.20 -7.36 1.81
N PHE A 55 -5.26 -6.69 2.47
CA PHE A 55 -4.03 -7.28 2.98
C PHE A 55 -4.02 -7.24 4.52
N ASN A 56 -3.84 -8.41 5.14
CA ASN A 56 -3.30 -8.48 6.49
C ASN A 56 -1.78 -8.28 6.39
N VAL A 57 -1.32 -7.03 6.49
CA VAL A 57 0.08 -6.65 6.25
C VAL A 57 1.07 -7.44 7.13
N PRO A 58 0.89 -7.60 8.46
CA PRO A 58 1.80 -8.40 9.27
C PRO A 58 1.92 -9.85 8.79
N LYS A 59 0.82 -10.48 8.36
CA LYS A 59 0.84 -11.85 7.83
C LYS A 59 1.51 -11.92 6.46
N PHE A 60 1.21 -10.96 5.59
CA PHE A 60 1.81 -10.88 4.25
C PHE A 60 3.33 -10.67 4.31
N MET A 61 3.81 -9.79 5.19
CA MET A 61 5.25 -9.56 5.37
C MET A 61 5.98 -10.81 5.87
N ARG A 62 5.41 -11.57 6.82
CA ARG A 62 5.98 -12.86 7.25
C ARG A 62 6.01 -13.89 6.13
N PHE A 63 4.96 -13.93 5.31
CA PHE A 63 4.91 -14.80 4.13
C PHE A 63 6.04 -14.46 3.14
N LEU A 64 6.23 -13.18 2.80
CA LEU A 64 7.31 -12.73 1.92
C LEU A 64 8.70 -13.01 2.51
N GLN A 65 8.88 -12.74 3.80
CA GLN A 65 10.13 -13.04 4.51
C GLN A 65 10.46 -14.53 4.45
N THR A 66 9.47 -15.39 4.70
CA THR A 66 9.65 -16.86 4.64
C THR A 66 10.03 -17.30 3.22
N ARG A 67 9.35 -16.79 2.20
CA ARG A 67 9.66 -17.06 0.78
C ARG A 67 11.08 -16.65 0.43
N PHE A 68 11.50 -15.45 0.84
CA PHE A 68 12.85 -14.94 0.59
C PHE A 68 13.93 -15.84 1.20
N LEU A 69 13.76 -16.25 2.47
CA LEU A 69 14.68 -17.16 3.14
C LEU A 69 14.73 -18.55 2.49
N GLN A 70 13.57 -19.09 2.08
CA GLN A 70 13.48 -20.38 1.38
C GLN A 70 14.18 -20.37 0.02
N MET A 71 14.26 -19.22 -0.64
CA MET A 71 15.00 -19.02 -1.88
C MET A 71 16.50 -18.77 -1.66
N GLY A 72 17.01 -18.90 -0.42
CA GLY A 72 18.42 -18.70 -0.08
C GLY A 72 18.78 -17.25 0.26
N GLY A 73 17.80 -16.34 0.32
CA GLY A 73 17.99 -14.98 0.78
C GLY A 73 18.48 -14.95 2.24
N ARG A 74 19.28 -13.93 2.58
CA ARG A 74 19.82 -13.71 3.93
C ARG A 74 19.33 -12.37 4.45
N ILE A 75 18.96 -12.33 5.73
CA ILE A 75 18.50 -11.11 6.38
C ILE A 75 19.54 -10.71 7.41
N GLU A 76 20.05 -9.50 7.27
CA GLU A 76 20.94 -8.86 8.22
C GLU A 76 20.25 -7.65 8.82
N LYS A 77 20.27 -7.52 10.14
CA LYS A 77 19.77 -6.33 10.83
C LYS A 77 20.93 -5.36 10.99
N ARG A 78 20.89 -4.25 10.26
CA ARG A 78 21.94 -3.24 10.23
C ARG A 78 21.36 -1.85 10.03
N ASP A 79 21.93 -0.86 10.70
CA ASP A 79 21.69 0.55 10.42
C ASP A 79 22.68 1.00 9.33
N VAL A 80 22.17 1.63 8.27
CA VAL A 80 22.94 2.06 7.10
C VAL A 80 22.78 3.56 6.95
N ALA A 81 23.88 4.30 7.06
CA ALA A 81 23.86 5.77 7.00
C ALA A 81 24.20 6.28 5.59
N HIS A 82 24.99 5.51 4.83
CA HIS A 82 25.38 5.80 3.44
C HIS A 82 25.34 4.52 2.60
N ILE A 83 25.04 4.61 1.30
CA ILE A 83 25.06 3.44 0.40
C ILE A 83 26.42 2.75 0.38
N ASP A 84 27.51 3.52 0.43
CA ASP A 84 28.88 3.00 0.49
C ASP A 84 29.17 2.14 1.74
N ASP A 85 28.35 2.22 2.80
CA ASP A 85 28.50 1.35 3.98
C ASP A 85 28.23 -0.14 3.64
N ILE A 86 27.50 -0.39 2.55
CA ILE A 86 27.09 -1.72 2.08
C ILE A 86 27.66 -2.10 0.72
N VAL A 87 28.16 -1.14 -0.06
CA VAL A 87 28.83 -1.40 -1.34
C VAL A 87 30.26 -1.86 -1.05
N GLY A 88 30.53 -3.15 -1.23
CA GLY A 88 31.86 -3.74 -1.13
C GLY A 88 32.18 -4.63 -2.33
N ASP A 89 33.36 -5.23 -2.36
CA ASP A 89 33.93 -5.99 -3.49
C ASP A 89 33.08 -7.19 -3.96
N HIS A 90 32.02 -7.54 -3.22
CA HIS A 90 31.15 -8.70 -3.49
C HIS A 90 29.69 -8.31 -3.75
N ILE A 91 29.40 -7.04 -4.04
CA ILE A 91 28.03 -6.57 -4.32
C ILE A 91 27.96 -6.04 -5.76
N ASP A 92 27.24 -6.76 -6.62
CA ASP A 92 27.04 -6.37 -8.03
C ASP A 92 25.98 -5.25 -8.18
N CYS A 93 25.00 -5.20 -7.27
CA CYS A 93 23.89 -4.26 -7.35
C CYS A 93 23.28 -3.99 -5.97
N VAL A 94 22.86 -2.74 -5.76
CA VAL A 94 22.08 -2.32 -4.60
C VAL A 94 20.69 -1.87 -5.06
N VAL A 95 19.65 -2.46 -4.47
CA VAL A 95 18.26 -2.02 -4.67
C VAL A 95 17.83 -1.21 -3.44
N ASN A 96 17.72 0.11 -3.59
CA ASN A 96 17.31 0.99 -2.50
C ASN A 96 15.78 0.93 -2.28
N CYS A 97 15.36 0.32 -1.17
CA CYS A 97 13.96 0.27 -0.73
C CYS A 97 13.72 0.96 0.62
N SER A 98 14.48 2.02 0.93
CA SER A 98 14.46 2.70 2.24
C SER A 98 13.22 3.58 2.51
N GLY A 99 12.32 3.75 1.52
CA GLY A 99 11.10 4.54 1.67
C GLY A 99 11.41 5.99 2.08
N ILE A 100 10.81 6.46 3.18
CA ILE A 100 11.04 7.81 3.72
C ILE A 100 12.53 8.05 4.06
N GLY A 101 13.27 6.98 4.40
CA GLY A 101 14.70 7.07 4.70
C GLY A 101 15.57 7.51 3.52
N ALA A 102 15.08 7.41 2.28
CA ALA A 102 15.80 7.86 1.08
C ALA A 102 16.13 9.37 1.12
N ARG A 103 15.34 10.16 1.87
CA ARG A 103 15.59 11.58 2.08
C ARG A 103 16.92 11.86 2.79
N THR A 104 17.33 10.99 3.70
CA THR A 104 18.50 11.20 4.58
C THR A 104 19.62 10.19 4.37
N LEU A 105 19.39 9.14 3.57
CA LEU A 105 20.38 8.14 3.24
C LEU A 105 21.50 8.76 2.39
N GLY A 106 22.74 8.71 2.89
CA GLY A 106 23.92 9.20 2.19
C GLY A 106 24.12 8.50 0.84
N GLY A 107 24.51 9.28 -0.18
CA GLY A 107 24.58 8.84 -1.58
C GLY A 107 23.23 8.80 -2.30
N VAL A 108 22.12 9.06 -1.60
CA VAL A 108 20.78 9.20 -2.19
C VAL A 108 20.22 10.60 -1.94
N MET A 109 19.99 10.97 -0.67
CA MET A 109 19.55 12.31 -0.23
C MET A 109 18.42 12.91 -1.09
N ASP A 110 17.38 12.14 -1.37
CA ASP A 110 16.29 12.57 -2.24
C ASP A 110 15.38 13.60 -1.53
N MET A 111 15.58 14.86 -1.85
CA MET A 111 14.85 15.98 -1.23
C MET A 111 13.39 16.08 -1.66
N THR A 112 12.98 15.34 -2.69
CA THR A 112 11.57 15.25 -3.13
C THR A 112 10.75 14.31 -2.25
N VAL A 113 11.41 13.46 -1.45
CA VAL A 113 10.76 12.57 -0.49
C VAL A 113 10.39 13.34 0.78
N PHE A 114 9.11 13.33 1.14
CA PHE A 114 8.60 13.91 2.38
C PHE A 114 7.50 13.03 2.99
N PRO A 115 7.36 13.01 4.33
CA PRO A 115 6.36 12.17 4.99
C PRO A 115 4.96 12.76 4.83
N THR A 116 3.97 11.89 4.61
CA THR A 116 2.54 12.22 4.79
C THR A 116 2.01 11.40 5.96
N ARG A 117 1.48 12.06 6.98
CA ARG A 117 1.02 11.40 8.20
C ARG A 117 -0.35 10.77 8.00
N GLY A 118 -0.42 9.45 8.03
CA GLY A 118 -1.66 8.69 8.14
C GLY A 118 -1.94 8.31 9.60
N GLN A 119 -3.20 8.41 10.03
CA GLN A 119 -3.63 7.95 11.36
C GLN A 119 -4.75 6.92 11.18
N ILE A 120 -4.63 5.79 11.88
CA ILE A 120 -5.59 4.69 11.80
C ILE A 120 -6.08 4.30 13.20
N VAL A 121 -7.27 3.71 13.27
CA VAL A 121 -7.81 3.04 14.47
C VAL A 121 -8.07 1.59 14.09
N ILE A 122 -7.52 0.66 14.87
CA ILE A 122 -7.75 -0.77 14.69
C ILE A 122 -8.87 -1.18 15.64
N VAL A 123 -9.95 -1.74 15.09
CA VAL A 123 -11.13 -2.17 15.84
C VAL A 123 -11.44 -3.65 15.57
N ASN A 124 -12.05 -4.31 16.55
CA ASN A 124 -12.63 -5.64 16.35
C ASN A 124 -14.15 -5.49 16.12
N ALA A 125 -14.57 -5.48 14.86
CA ALA A 125 -15.96 -5.27 14.46
C ALA A 125 -16.46 -6.39 13.51
N PRO A 126 -16.58 -7.64 13.98
CA PRO A 126 -16.87 -8.80 13.12
C PRO A 126 -18.33 -8.87 12.64
N ARG A 127 -19.19 -7.96 13.09
CA ARG A 127 -20.63 -7.90 12.78
C ARG A 127 -21.05 -6.62 12.06
N VAL A 128 -20.08 -5.77 11.73
CA VAL A 128 -20.29 -4.58 10.88
C VAL A 128 -20.04 -5.00 9.44
#